data_AF-A0A7C3GV27-F1
#
_entry.id   AF-A0A7C3GV27-F1
#
_cell.length_a   1.000
_cell.length_b   1.000
_cell.length_c   1.000
_cell.angle_alpha   90.00
_cell.angle_beta   90.00
_cell.angle_gamma   90.00
#
_symmetry.space_group_name_H-M   'P 1'
#
loop_
_entity.id
_entity.type
_entity.pdbx_description
1 polymer ?
#
loop_
_entity_poly.entity_id
_entity_poly.type
_entity_poly.pdbx_seq_one_letter_code
_entity_poly.pdbx_strand_id
1 'polypeptide(L)' 'TDGDVISTKHLPDHCVTAQFNEKARFSLRGELKTLADIEKEYLKWAVTHFQGDKKQLAEKLGLGERTLYRKLKTL' A
#
# COMPACT_ATOMS: atom_id res chain seq x y z
N THR A 1 25.37 27.23 -1.89
CA THR A 1 24.26 26.98 -2.82
C THR A 1 24.11 25.49 -2.88
N ASP A 2 23.11 24.96 -2.18
CA ASP A 2 22.83 23.53 -2.22
C ASP A 2 22.39 23.17 -3.65
N GLY A 3 23.01 22.14 -4.23
CA GLY A 3 22.79 21.73 -5.60
C GLY A 3 21.39 21.15 -5.78
N ASP A 4 20.64 21.70 -6.73
CA ASP A 4 19.22 21.45 -7.03
C ASP A 4 18.91 20.00 -7.51
N VAL A 5 19.89 19.09 -7.50
CA VAL A 5 19.78 17.75 -8.08
C VAL A 5 20.18 16.67 -7.07
N ILE A 6 19.20 15.83 -6.73
CA ILE A 6 19.41 14.62 -5.93
C ILE A 6 19.98 13.52 -6.84
N SER A 7 21.27 13.20 -6.64
CA SER A 7 21.94 12.08 -7.32
C SER A 7 21.69 10.75 -6.58
N THR A 8 21.87 9.61 -7.25
CA THR A 8 21.71 8.27 -6.65
C THR A 8 22.58 8.03 -5.42
N LYS A 9 23.75 8.68 -5.35
CA LYS A 9 24.65 8.69 -4.19
C LYS A 9 24.11 9.42 -2.96
N HIS A 10 23.03 10.19 -3.08
CA HIS A 10 22.36 10.88 -1.98
C HIS A 10 21.22 10.05 -1.38
N LEU A 11 20.84 8.97 -2.05
CA LEU A 11 19.82 8.07 -1.57
C LEU A 11 20.45 7.11 -0.55
N PRO A 12 19.75 6.81 0.56
CA PRO A 12 20.18 5.76 1.48
C PRO A 12 20.38 4.41 0.76
N ASP A 13 21.28 3.57 1.27
CA ASP A 13 21.60 2.27 0.66
C ASP A 13 20.38 1.37 0.45
N HIS A 14 19.38 1.47 1.34
CA HIS A 14 18.14 0.71 1.23
C HIS A 14 17.26 1.15 0.05
N CYS A 15 17.42 2.35 -0.48
CA CYS A 15 16.73 2.80 -1.71
C CYS A 15 17.44 2.30 -2.97
N VAL A 16 18.77 2.16 -2.93
CA VAL A 16 19.59 1.69 -4.07
C VAL A 16 19.49 0.17 -4.21
N THR A 17 19.41 -0.53 -3.07
CA THR A 17 19.38 -2.00 -3.01
C THR A 17 17.98 -2.59 -2.89
N ALA A 18 16.94 -1.76 -2.78
CA ALA A 18 15.56 -2.23 -2.75
C ALA A 18 15.28 -3.08 -4.00
N GLN A 19 15.18 -4.39 -3.82
CA GLN A 19 14.64 -5.26 -4.86
C GLN A 19 13.20 -4.82 -5.09
N PHE A 20 12.94 -4.31 -6.29
CA PHE A 20 11.59 -4.04 -6.76
C PHE A 20 10.79 -5.33 -6.65
N ASN A 21 9.90 -5.40 -5.65
CA ASN A 21 9.05 -6.56 -5.48
C ASN A 21 8.00 -6.55 -6.59
N GLU A 22 8.23 -7.30 -7.67
CA GLU A 22 7.29 -7.43 -8.78
C GLU A 22 5.92 -8.00 -8.34
N LYS A 23 5.87 -8.77 -7.25
CA LYS A 23 4.60 -9.27 -6.69
C LYS A 23 3.83 -8.20 -5.91
N ALA A 24 4.49 -7.13 -5.47
CA ALA A 24 3.85 -5.95 -4.90
C ALA A 24 3.42 -4.94 -5.97
N ARG A 25 3.52 -5.29 -7.26
CA ARG A 25 2.77 -4.59 -8.30
C ARG A 25 1.29 -4.87 -8.02
N PHE A 26 0.68 -4.01 -7.21
CA PHE A 26 -0.67 -3.56 -7.52
C PHE A 26 -0.68 -3.34 -9.02
N SER A 27 -1.53 -4.08 -9.74
CA SER A 27 -1.44 -4.20 -11.18
C SER A 27 -1.73 -2.85 -11.84
N LEU A 28 -0.72 -1.98 -11.84
CA LEU A 28 -0.63 -0.74 -12.61
C LEU A 28 -0.40 -1.08 -14.10
N ARG A 29 -0.39 -2.37 -14.47
CA ARG A 29 -0.45 -2.84 -15.85
C ARG A 29 -1.89 -2.80 -16.38
N GLY A 30 -2.60 -1.70 -16.13
CA GLY A 30 -4.00 -1.49 -16.49
C GLY A 30 -4.36 0.00 -16.49
N GLU A 31 -5.59 0.31 -16.89
CA GLU A 31 -6.17 1.65 -16.89
C GLU A 31 -6.01 2.36 -15.54
N LEU A 32 -5.87 3.68 -15.57
CA LEU A 32 -5.75 4.53 -14.39
C LEU A 32 -7.01 4.38 -13.51
N LYS A 33 -6.86 3.69 -12.38
CA LYS A 33 -7.96 3.48 -11.43
C LYS A 33 -8.09 4.65 -10.46
N THR A 34 -9.31 4.88 -9.97
CA THR A 34 -9.52 5.85 -8.91
C THR A 34 -8.92 5.33 -7.60
N LEU A 35 -8.61 6.25 -6.67
CA LEU A 35 -8.17 5.88 -5.33
C LEU A 35 -9.19 4.99 -4.61
N ALA A 36 -10.48 5.19 -4.86
CA ALA A 36 -11.53 4.37 -4.29
C ALA A 36 -11.47 2.93 -4.81
N ASP A 37 -11.23 2.72 -6.11
CA ASP A 37 -11.14 1.38 -6.69
C ASP A 37 -9.90 0.63 -6.18
N ILE A 38 -8.76 1.33 -6.11
CA ILE A 38 -7.52 0.78 -5.54
C ILE A 38 -7.73 0.40 -4.08
N GLU A 39 -8.37 1.26 -3.29
CA GLU A 39 -8.68 0.97 -1.90
C GLU A 39 -9.57 -0.27 -1.76
N LYS A 40 -10.60 -0.42 -2.60
CA LYS A 40 -11.47 -1.60 -2.57
C LYS A 40 -10.73 -2.88 -2.90
N GLU A 41 -9.90 -2.88 -3.94
CA GLU A 41 -9.09 -4.03 -4.33
C GLU A 41 -8.09 -4.40 -3.22
N TYR A 42 -7.47 -3.40 -2.61
CA TYR A 42 -6.54 -3.62 -1.52
C TYR A 42 -7.20 -4.18 -0.27
N LEU A 43 -8.36 -3.65 0.13
CA LEU A 43 -9.10 -4.17 1.27
C LEU A 43 -9.54 -5.63 1.04
N LYS A 44 -10.00 -5.97 -0.17
CA LYS A 44 -10.32 -7.36 -0.53
C LYS A 44 -9.10 -8.26 -0.41
N TRP A 45 -7.99 -7.87 -1.03
CA TRP A 45 -6.73 -8.62 -0.95
C TRP A 45 -6.26 -8.79 0.49
N ALA A 46 -6.28 -7.72 1.28
CA ALA A 46 -5.79 -7.71 2.66
C ALA A 46 -6.65 -8.60 3.56
N VAL A 47 -7.98 -8.57 3.45
CA VAL A 47 -8.85 -9.48 4.22
C VAL A 47 -8.62 -10.94 3.83
N THR A 48 -8.37 -11.24 2.56
CA THR A 48 -8.13 -12.62 2.10
C THR A 48 -6.77 -13.17 2.50
N HIS A 49 -5.72 -12.32 2.52
CA HIS A 49 -4.34 -12.77 2.74
C HIS A 49 -3.84 -12.57 4.17
N PHE A 50 -4.52 -11.72 4.97
CA PHE A 50 -4.11 -11.46 6.33
C PHE A 50 -4.52 -12.60 7.26
N GLN A 51 -3.53 -13.23 7.88
CA GLN A 51 -3.72 -14.27 8.88
C GLN A 51 -3.79 -13.61 10.26
N GLY A 52 -5.00 -13.34 10.73
CA GLY A 52 -5.24 -12.69 12.01
C GLY A 52 -6.69 -12.19 12.14
N ASP A 53 -6.99 -11.51 13.24
CA ASP A 53 -8.31 -10.91 13.42
C ASP A 53 -8.41 -9.54 12.69
N LYS A 54 -9.65 -9.05 12.58
CA LYS A 54 -9.95 -7.78 11.92
C LYS A 54 -9.36 -6.57 12.65
N LYS A 55 -9.09 -6.68 13.95
CA LYS A 55 -8.52 -5.60 14.75
C LYS A 55 -7.04 -5.42 14.42
N GLN A 56 -6.29 -6.52 14.40
CA GLN A 56 -4.90 -6.56 13.97
C GLN A 56 -4.75 -6.11 12.51
N LEU A 57 -5.71 -6.46 11.65
CA LEU A 57 -5.75 -5.92 10.28
C LEU A 57 -5.95 -4.40 10.26
N ALA A 58 -6.88 -3.87 11.06
CA ALA A 58 -7.13 -2.43 11.15
C ALA A 58 -5.89 -1.67 11.63
N GLU A 59 -5.25 -2.16 12.69
CA GLU A 59 -4.00 -1.60 13.23
C GLU A 59 -2.88 -1.61 12.18
N LYS A 60 -2.72 -2.74 11.46
CA LYS A 60 -1.72 -2.86 10.39
C LYS A 60 -1.97 -1.93 9.20
N LEU A 61 -3.23 -1.63 8.92
CA LEU A 61 -3.62 -0.67 7.88
C LEU A 61 -3.58 0.78 8.36
N GLY A 62 -3.29 1.05 9.65
CA GLY A 62 -3.36 2.38 10.23
C GLY A 62 -4.78 2.94 10.33
N LEU A 63 -5.79 2.06 10.32
CA LEU A 63 -7.21 2.41 10.37
C LEU A 63 -7.78 2.09 11.75
N GLY A 64 -8.74 2.90 12.21
CA GLY A 64 -9.59 2.49 13.33
C GLY A 64 -10.53 1.35 12.94
N GLU A 65 -10.85 0.45 13.86
CA GLU A 65 -11.73 -0.70 13.62
C GLU A 65 -13.07 -0.30 12.99
N ARG A 66 -13.72 0.76 13.49
CA ARG A 66 -14.98 1.28 12.92
C ARG A 66 -14.83 1.73 11.47
N THR A 67 -13.69 2.29 11.11
CA THR A 67 -13.40 2.74 9.74
C THR A 67 -13.19 1.54 8.82
N LEU A 68 -12.46 0.52 9.30
CA LEU A 68 -12.29 -0.73 8.56
C LEU A 68 -13.66 -1.37 8.30
N TYR A 69 -14.49 -1.57 9.33
CA TYR A 69 -15.83 -2.15 9.17
C TYR A 69 -16.73 -1.33 8.24
N ARG A 70 -16.69 0.00 8.32
CA ARG A 70 -17.45 0.86 7.40
C ARG A 70 -17.01 0.64 5.96
N LYS A 71 -15.70 0.59 5.70
CA LYS A 71 -15.16 0.35 4.36
C LYS A 71 -15.49 -1.05 3.85
N LEU A 72 -15.39 -2.07 4.71
CA LEU A 72 -15.77 -3.44 4.37
C LEU A 72 -17.26 -3.60 4.05
N LYS A 73 -18.14 -2.82 4.69
CA LYS A 73 -19.58 -2.82 4.39
C LYS A 73 -19.91 -2.19 3.03
N THR A 74 -19.04 -1.32 2.53
CA THR A 74 -19.20 -0.61 1.25
C THR A 74 -18.52 -1.35 0.07
N LEU A 75 -17.87 -2.49 0.34
CA LEU A 75 -17.22 -3.34 -0.68
C LEU A 75 -18.18 -4.12 -1.56
#